data_AF-A0A1M7E108-F1
#
_entry.id   AF-A0A1M7E108-F1
#
_cell.length_a   1.000
_cell.length_b   1.000
_cell.length_c   1.000
_cell.angle_alpha   90.00
_cell.angle_beta   90.00
_cell.angle_gamma   90.00
#
_symmetry.space_group_name_H-M   'P 1'
#
loop_
_entity.id
_entity.type
_entity.pdbx_description
1 polymer ?
#
loop_
_entity_poly.entity_id
_entity_poly.type
_entity_poly.pdbx_seq_one_letter_code
_entity_poly.pdbx_strand_id
1 'polypeptide(L)'
;MEQKRETYYDFLRGCAIIFVILIHSFGVSFAGGNFPITSVILRNFFNVAVPVFLACSGFFMACKRVEGMFFFPFFKKRFFRVYLPVLFCSFPLFVVDIATGQNVLKSVFRLIFCGYSVYYFVAVVIQCYLLLPFLNYVYNKGKNTFPIVIFFSLILAVCGWAVKSYFLPKLGMSLPLIVYAGGFWMWSVFFIFGYYLGRKKERNYSIKPWTLLSSLAFVLCFAESLFLDKLGYGIGVGQKPSAMLFSFCFIPFLFSEEVKNAFDKLNCKGIVFLSSVGFYSFGIYLIHCYVLLAYRIAVKKMLHISLNGYLQWACLTSIVFMISYAFLWGMKKLFPRLTRVCLGV
;
A
#
# COMPACT_ATOMS: atom_id res chain seq x y z
N MET A 1 -19.50 -19.62 -2.35
CA MET A 1 -18.98 -19.17 -3.66
C MET A 1 -17.61 -18.54 -3.47
N GLU A 2 -16.55 -19.18 -3.94
CA GLU A 2 -15.29 -18.48 -4.16
C GLU A 2 -15.52 -17.45 -5.28
N GLN A 3 -15.35 -16.17 -4.95
CA GLN A 3 -15.46 -15.11 -5.95
C GLN A 3 -14.40 -15.36 -7.03
N LYS A 4 -14.86 -15.52 -8.29
CA LYS A 4 -13.99 -15.71 -9.45
C LYS A 4 -12.95 -14.59 -9.46
N ARG A 5 -11.68 -14.96 -9.60
CA ARG A 5 -10.58 -14.00 -9.62
C ARG A 5 -10.76 -13.07 -10.82
N GLU A 6 -10.73 -11.77 -10.58
CA GLU A 6 -10.98 -10.74 -11.60
C GLU A 6 -9.67 -10.07 -12.04
N THR A 7 -9.31 -10.26 -13.31
CA THR A 7 -8.05 -9.81 -13.93
C THR A 7 -7.79 -8.30 -13.78
N TYR A 8 -8.85 -7.49 -13.81
CA TYR A 8 -8.77 -6.03 -13.64
C TYR A 8 -8.20 -5.63 -12.28
N TYR A 9 -8.67 -6.23 -11.19
CA TYR A 9 -8.17 -5.90 -9.85
C TYR A 9 -6.77 -6.48 -9.59
N ASP A 10 -6.40 -7.57 -10.27
CA ASP A 10 -5.01 -8.01 -10.31
C ASP A 10 -4.14 -6.97 -11.04
N PHE A 11 -4.59 -6.43 -12.17
CA PHE A 11 -3.90 -5.35 -12.87
C PHE A 11 -3.69 -4.12 -11.96
N LEU A 12 -4.73 -3.66 -11.25
CA LEU A 12 -4.61 -2.54 -10.31
C LEU A 12 -3.57 -2.81 -9.21
N ARG A 13 -3.55 -4.03 -8.66
CA ARG A 13 -2.54 -4.46 -7.68
C ARG A 13 -1.13 -4.53 -8.28
N GLY A 14 -1.01 -4.93 -9.54
CA GLY A 14 0.23 -4.95 -10.31
C GLY A 14 0.82 -3.56 -10.47
N CYS A 15 0.01 -2.59 -10.87
CA CYS A 15 0.40 -1.18 -10.93
C CYS A 15 0.79 -0.66 -9.53
N ALA A 16 -0.02 -0.95 -8.51
CA ALA A 16 0.23 -0.49 -7.16
C ALA A 16 1.54 -1.04 -6.57
N ILE A 17 1.91 -2.31 -6.82
CA ILE A 17 3.18 -2.84 -6.30
C ILE A 17 4.40 -2.20 -6.99
N ILE A 18 4.29 -1.87 -8.27
CA ILE A 18 5.34 -1.14 -8.99
C ILE A 18 5.49 0.27 -8.38
N PHE A 19 4.38 0.94 -8.06
CA PHE A 19 4.40 2.22 -7.36
C PHE A 19 5.08 2.13 -5.99
N VAL A 20 4.83 1.07 -5.21
CA VAL A 20 5.55 0.84 -3.94
C VAL A 20 7.07 0.76 -4.16
N ILE A 21 7.53 0.01 -5.16
CA ILE A 21 8.97 -0.09 -5.46
C ILE A 21 9.54 1.26 -5.89
N LEU A 22 8.83 2.01 -6.75
CA LEU A 22 9.21 3.36 -7.17
C LEU A 22 9.39 4.30 -5.97
N ILE A 23 8.47 4.25 -5.01
CA ILE A 23 8.55 5.07 -3.78
C ILE A 23 9.79 4.72 -2.95
N HIS A 24 10.09 3.44 -2.76
CA HIS A 24 11.19 3.01 -1.90
C HIS A 24 12.57 3.08 -2.54
N SER A 25 12.65 2.98 -3.87
CA SER A 25 13.88 3.22 -4.64
C SER A 25 14.21 4.70 -4.76
N PHE A 26 13.22 5.59 -4.76
CA PHE A 26 13.41 7.03 -4.87
C PHE A 26 14.39 7.59 -3.83
N GLY A 27 14.21 7.24 -2.56
CA GLY A 27 15.08 7.71 -1.48
C GLY A 27 16.52 7.20 -1.57
N VAL A 28 16.77 6.17 -2.38
CA VAL A 28 18.13 5.68 -2.69
C VAL A 28 18.77 6.54 -3.77
N SER A 29 18.02 6.84 -4.82
CA SER A 29 18.52 7.47 -6.04
C SER A 29 18.63 8.99 -5.95
N PHE A 30 17.90 9.63 -5.03
CA PHE A 30 17.93 11.08 -4.82
C PHE A 30 18.44 11.46 -3.42
N ALA A 31 19.27 10.61 -2.81
CA ALA A 31 19.92 10.90 -1.54
C ALA A 31 20.91 12.08 -1.73
N GLY A 32 20.50 13.31 -1.38
CA GLY A 32 21.33 14.50 -1.60
C GLY A 32 20.62 15.86 -1.66
N GLY A 33 19.29 15.90 -1.53
CA GLY A 33 18.57 17.15 -1.20
C GLY A 33 17.98 17.94 -2.36
N ASN A 34 18.46 17.76 -3.60
CA ASN A 34 17.84 18.41 -4.77
C ASN A 34 16.85 17.47 -5.45
N PHE A 35 15.56 17.71 -5.22
CA PHE A 35 14.47 16.94 -5.82
C PHE A 35 13.87 17.75 -6.96
N PRO A 36 14.07 17.35 -8.23
CA PRO A 36 13.47 18.08 -9.32
C PRO A 36 11.94 17.98 -9.26
N ILE A 37 11.23 18.99 -9.75
CA ILE A 37 9.76 19.09 -9.68
C ILE A 37 9.05 17.84 -10.22
N THR A 38 9.52 17.28 -11.34
CA THR A 38 8.96 16.05 -11.93
C THR A 38 9.02 14.88 -10.95
N SER A 39 10.08 14.79 -10.15
CA SER A 39 10.28 13.76 -9.14
C SER A 39 9.24 13.89 -8.00
N VAL A 40 8.88 15.13 -7.61
CA VAL A 40 7.84 15.45 -6.64
C VAL A 40 6.45 15.09 -7.18
N ILE A 41 6.16 15.43 -8.44
CA ILE A 41 4.88 15.08 -9.11
C ILE A 41 4.70 13.56 -9.12
N LEU A 42 5.70 12.82 -9.61
CA LEU A 42 5.65 11.36 -9.68
C LEU A 42 5.50 10.72 -8.29
N ARG A 43 6.26 11.19 -7.30
CA ARG A 43 6.16 10.68 -5.93
C ARG A 43 4.78 10.87 -5.32
N ASN A 44 4.15 12.02 -5.55
CA ASN A 44 2.79 12.29 -5.09
C ASN A 44 1.77 11.35 -5.73
N PHE A 45 1.93 11.06 -7.02
CA PHE A 45 1.02 10.15 -7.73
C PHE A 45 1.17 8.72 -7.20
N PHE A 46 2.42 8.23 -7.07
CA PHE A 46 2.69 6.86 -6.63
C PHE A 46 2.18 6.56 -5.22
N ASN A 47 2.07 7.57 -4.34
CA ASN A 47 1.57 7.40 -2.97
C ASN A 47 0.13 6.83 -2.88
N VAL A 48 -0.62 6.78 -3.98
CA VAL A 48 -1.93 6.10 -4.05
C VAL A 48 -1.85 4.57 -3.97
N ALA A 49 -0.65 3.98 -4.02
CA ALA A 49 -0.46 2.53 -4.03
C ALA A 49 -1.10 1.81 -2.83
N VAL A 50 -0.83 2.27 -1.60
CA VAL A 50 -1.40 1.68 -0.37
C VAL A 50 -2.94 1.81 -0.34
N PRO A 51 -3.53 2.99 -0.62
CA PRO A 51 -4.97 3.15 -0.80
C PRO A 51 -5.59 2.15 -1.79
N VAL A 52 -4.97 1.94 -2.95
CA VAL A 52 -5.45 0.97 -3.96
C VAL A 52 -5.46 -0.45 -3.41
N PHE A 53 -4.40 -0.87 -2.70
CA PHE A 53 -4.38 -2.20 -2.07
C PHE A 53 -5.49 -2.38 -1.03
N LEU A 54 -5.72 -1.38 -0.18
CA LEU A 54 -6.77 -1.42 0.84
C LEU A 54 -8.16 -1.42 0.23
N ALA A 55 -8.41 -0.59 -0.79
CA ALA A 55 -9.66 -0.57 -1.52
C ALA A 55 -9.94 -1.91 -2.19
N CYS A 56 -8.96 -2.51 -2.86
CA CYS A 56 -9.09 -3.85 -3.42
C CYS A 56 -9.38 -4.88 -2.33
N SER A 57 -8.69 -4.81 -1.18
CA SER A 57 -8.92 -5.72 -0.05
C SER A 57 -10.34 -5.61 0.48
N GLY A 58 -10.85 -4.40 0.73
CA GLY A 58 -12.22 -4.16 1.19
C GLY A 58 -13.27 -4.64 0.20
N PHE A 59 -13.06 -4.35 -1.09
CA PHE A 59 -13.97 -4.75 -2.17
C PHE A 59 -14.23 -6.26 -2.21
N PHE A 60 -13.17 -7.07 -2.15
CA PHE A 60 -13.30 -8.54 -2.15
C PHE A 60 -13.79 -9.11 -0.82
N MET A 61 -14.01 -8.29 0.20
CA MET A 61 -14.48 -8.70 1.52
C MET A 61 -15.96 -8.34 1.73
N ALA A 62 -16.51 -7.44 0.91
CA ALA A 62 -17.87 -6.93 0.95
C ALA A 62 -18.98 -8.01 0.99
N CYS A 63 -18.84 -9.07 0.22
CA CYS A 63 -19.90 -10.09 0.08
C CYS A 63 -19.65 -11.35 0.91
N LYS A 64 -18.62 -11.35 1.75
CA LYS A 64 -18.31 -12.51 2.59
C LYS A 64 -19.19 -12.47 3.83
N ARG A 65 -19.89 -13.57 4.12
CA ARG A 65 -20.62 -13.74 5.38
C ARG A 65 -19.60 -13.80 6.51
N VAL A 66 -19.58 -12.77 7.36
CA VAL A 66 -18.68 -12.70 8.52
C VAL A 66 -19.48 -12.25 9.75
N GLU A 67 -20.41 -13.08 10.20
CA GLU A 67 -21.28 -12.81 11.34
C GLU A 67 -21.32 -14.01 12.30
N GLY A 68 -21.48 -13.71 13.59
CA GLY A 68 -21.63 -14.70 14.66
C GLY A 68 -20.48 -15.71 14.73
N MET A 69 -20.84 -16.99 14.88
CA MET A 69 -19.92 -18.11 15.09
C MET A 69 -18.92 -18.32 13.94
N PHE A 70 -19.22 -17.79 12.74
CA PHE A 70 -18.37 -17.92 11.55
C PHE A 70 -17.24 -16.89 11.48
N PHE A 71 -17.26 -15.83 12.30
CA PHE A 71 -16.22 -14.79 12.28
C PHE A 71 -14.84 -15.32 12.67
N PHE A 72 -14.74 -16.08 13.77
CA PHE A 72 -13.43 -16.53 14.26
C PHE A 72 -12.72 -17.49 13.29
N PRO A 73 -13.37 -18.54 12.74
CA PRO A 73 -12.76 -19.40 11.72
C PRO A 73 -12.33 -18.60 10.48
N PHE A 74 -13.15 -17.63 10.06
CA PHE A 74 -12.84 -16.74 8.95
C PHE A 74 -11.60 -15.89 9.21
N PHE A 75 -11.58 -15.20 10.36
CA PHE A 75 -10.49 -14.33 10.77
C PHE A 75 -9.20 -15.13 10.92
N LYS A 76 -9.23 -16.26 11.64
CA LYS A 76 -8.07 -17.15 11.82
C LYS A 76 -7.42 -17.51 10.50
N LYS A 77 -8.21 -17.97 9.51
CA LYS A 77 -7.70 -18.33 8.18
C LYS A 77 -7.05 -17.15 7.44
N ARG A 78 -7.61 -15.94 7.58
CA ARG A 78 -7.10 -14.73 6.93
C ARG A 78 -5.86 -14.18 7.64
N PHE A 79 -5.89 -14.15 8.96
CA PHE A 79 -4.80 -13.76 9.82
C PHE A 79 -3.54 -14.55 9.48
N PHE A 80 -3.59 -15.88 9.54
CA PHE A 80 -2.42 -16.71 9.23
C PHE A 80 -1.94 -16.56 7.78
N ARG A 81 -2.85 -16.32 6.84
CA ARG A 81 -2.48 -16.12 5.43
C ARG A 81 -1.62 -14.88 5.21
N VAL A 82 -1.82 -13.80 5.98
CA VAL A 82 -1.06 -12.55 5.81
C VAL A 82 0.05 -12.38 6.85
N TYR A 83 -0.17 -12.86 8.07
CA TYR A 83 0.75 -12.67 9.19
C TYR A 83 1.93 -13.64 9.16
N LEU A 84 1.70 -14.92 8.80
CA LEU A 84 2.77 -15.91 8.78
C LEU A 84 3.87 -15.57 7.74
N PRO A 85 3.53 -15.13 6.52
CA PRO A 85 4.54 -14.61 5.58
C PRO A 85 5.35 -13.43 6.12
N VAL A 86 4.70 -12.51 6.85
CA VAL A 86 5.41 -11.38 7.47
C VAL A 86 6.37 -11.85 8.55
N LEU A 87 5.95 -12.77 9.42
CA LEU A 87 6.83 -13.33 10.44
C LEU A 87 8.06 -14.01 9.81
N PHE A 88 7.83 -14.84 8.79
CA PHE A 88 8.90 -15.48 8.03
C PHE A 88 9.87 -14.45 7.43
N CYS A 89 9.34 -13.43 6.76
CA CYS A 89 10.14 -12.35 6.18
C CYS A 89 10.67 -11.35 7.22
N SER A 90 10.24 -11.36 8.48
CA SER A 90 10.78 -10.48 9.52
C SER A 90 11.90 -11.15 10.30
N PHE A 91 11.90 -12.48 10.35
CA PHE A 91 12.83 -13.26 11.16
C PHE A 91 14.32 -13.00 10.84
N PRO A 92 14.76 -12.90 9.57
CA PRO A 92 16.15 -12.56 9.28
C PRO A 92 16.56 -11.18 9.83
N LEU A 93 15.68 -10.18 9.72
CA LEU A 93 15.93 -8.84 10.26
C LEU A 93 15.98 -8.85 11.79
N PHE A 94 15.12 -9.66 12.42
CA PHE A 94 15.16 -9.88 13.86
C PHE A 94 16.50 -10.48 14.30
N VAL A 95 17.00 -11.53 13.62
CA VAL A 95 18.30 -12.13 13.94
C VAL A 95 19.44 -11.11 13.81
N VAL A 96 19.43 -10.28 12.76
CA VAL A 96 20.41 -9.21 12.57
C VAL A 96 20.33 -8.15 13.69
N ASP A 97 19.12 -7.73 14.09
CA ASP A 97 18.94 -6.80 15.21
C ASP A 97 19.56 -7.35 16.50
N ILE A 98 19.31 -8.63 16.83
CA ILE A 98 19.90 -9.28 18.02
C ILE A 98 21.42 -9.39 17.89
N ALA A 99 21.93 -9.83 16.74
CA ALA A 99 23.37 -9.99 16.51
C ALA A 99 24.14 -8.66 16.55
N THR A 100 23.48 -7.55 16.23
CA THR A 100 24.05 -6.19 16.29
C THR A 100 23.89 -5.52 17.66
N GLY A 101 23.42 -6.25 18.67
CA GLY A 101 23.29 -5.77 20.05
C GLY A 101 22.09 -4.88 20.32
N GLN A 102 21.06 -4.88 19.45
CA GLN A 102 19.81 -4.18 19.76
C GLN A 102 19.11 -4.82 20.96
N ASN A 103 18.35 -4.01 21.69
CA ASN A 103 17.58 -4.47 22.84
C ASN A 103 16.60 -5.60 22.44
N VAL A 104 16.74 -6.76 23.07
CA VAL A 104 15.97 -7.98 22.76
C VAL A 104 14.47 -7.73 22.83
N LEU A 105 13.99 -7.10 23.90
CA LEU A 105 12.57 -6.84 24.11
C LEU A 105 12.01 -5.96 22.99
N LYS A 106 12.72 -4.88 22.62
CA LYS A 106 12.36 -4.01 21.51
C LYS A 106 12.30 -4.76 20.17
N SER A 107 13.26 -5.65 19.91
CA SER A 107 13.31 -6.48 18.71
C SER A 107 12.15 -7.49 18.65
N VAL A 108 11.79 -8.10 19.78
CA VAL A 108 10.62 -8.97 19.90
C VAL A 108 9.33 -8.19 19.63
N PHE A 109 9.19 -6.98 20.19
CA PHE A 109 8.06 -6.10 19.89
C PHE A 109 7.98 -5.77 18.39
N ARG A 110 9.11 -5.43 17.74
CA ARG A 110 9.14 -5.20 16.30
C ARG A 110 8.74 -6.44 15.50
N LEU A 111 9.15 -7.63 15.91
CA LEU A 111 8.80 -8.87 15.23
C LEU A 111 7.30 -9.14 15.28
N ILE A 112 6.71 -9.06 16.47
CA ILE A 112 5.29 -9.38 16.69
C ILE A 112 4.37 -8.32 16.06
N PHE A 113 4.71 -7.05 16.18
CA PHE A 113 3.85 -5.95 15.72
C PHE A 113 4.14 -5.50 14.28
N CYS A 114 4.77 -6.34 13.46
CA CYS A 114 5.11 -6.02 12.06
C CYS A 114 5.94 -4.72 11.93
N GLY A 115 6.77 -4.41 12.92
CA GLY A 115 7.58 -3.20 13.02
C GLY A 115 8.88 -3.24 12.23
N TYR A 116 9.19 -4.37 11.57
CA TYR A 116 10.31 -4.48 10.64
C TYR A 116 9.97 -3.97 9.25
N SER A 117 10.95 -3.36 8.58
CA SER A 117 10.84 -2.89 7.20
C SER A 117 9.56 -2.06 6.97
N VAL A 118 8.85 -2.31 5.87
CA VAL A 118 7.56 -1.67 5.54
C VAL A 118 6.35 -2.47 6.05
N TYR A 119 6.56 -3.49 6.90
CA TYR A 119 5.55 -4.50 7.23
C TYR A 119 4.35 -4.01 8.03
N TYR A 120 4.39 -2.77 8.55
CA TYR A 120 3.28 -2.12 9.24
C TYR A 120 1.96 -2.19 8.44
N PHE A 121 2.04 -2.19 7.10
CA PHE A 121 0.85 -2.27 6.24
C PHE A 121 0.07 -3.58 6.45
N VAL A 122 0.73 -4.69 6.82
CA VAL A 122 0.02 -5.93 7.14
C VAL A 122 -0.72 -5.83 8.48
N ALA A 123 -0.16 -5.12 9.46
CA ALA A 123 -0.88 -4.81 10.70
C ALA A 123 -2.16 -4.00 10.41
N VAL A 124 -2.12 -3.05 9.48
CA VAL A 124 -3.31 -2.29 9.01
C VAL A 124 -4.34 -3.22 8.37
N VAL A 125 -3.91 -4.14 7.49
CA VAL A 125 -4.82 -5.11 6.85
C VAL A 125 -5.50 -6.02 7.87
N ILE A 126 -4.77 -6.49 8.90
CA ILE A 126 -5.34 -7.29 9.99
C ILE A 126 -6.40 -6.48 10.75
N GLN A 127 -6.11 -5.22 11.11
CA GLN A 127 -7.08 -4.34 11.75
C GLN A 127 -8.33 -4.12 10.88
N CYS A 128 -8.17 -4.00 9.56
CA CYS A 128 -9.29 -3.89 8.63
C CYS A 128 -10.14 -5.17 8.58
N TYR A 129 -9.56 -6.36 8.75
CA TYR A 129 -10.33 -7.60 8.88
C TYR A 129 -11.12 -7.67 10.18
N LEU A 130 -10.57 -7.15 11.28
CA LEU A 130 -11.29 -7.02 12.55
C LEU A 130 -12.48 -6.04 12.44
N LEU A 131 -12.39 -5.05 11.55
CA LEU A 131 -13.46 -4.06 11.33
C LEU A 131 -14.70 -4.64 10.61
N LEU A 132 -14.60 -5.81 9.97
CA LEU A 132 -15.67 -6.35 9.11
C LEU A 132 -17.03 -6.55 9.78
N PRO A 133 -17.14 -7.08 11.01
CA PRO A 133 -18.44 -7.26 11.67
C PRO A 133 -19.16 -5.92 11.85
N PHE A 134 -18.41 -4.88 12.20
CA PHE A 134 -18.94 -3.53 12.30
C PHE A 134 -19.41 -3.00 10.94
N LEU A 135 -18.65 -3.22 9.86
CA LEU A 135 -19.07 -2.80 8.52
C LEU A 135 -20.31 -3.56 8.01
N ASN A 136 -20.42 -4.85 8.29
CA ASN A 136 -21.63 -5.64 8.02
C ASN A 136 -22.83 -5.05 8.77
N TYR A 137 -22.68 -4.83 10.08
CA TYR A 137 -23.72 -4.25 10.93
C TYR A 137 -24.19 -2.88 10.43
N VAL A 138 -23.26 -1.95 10.17
CA VAL A 138 -23.58 -0.60 9.66
C VAL A 138 -24.28 -0.67 8.31
N TYR A 139 -23.79 -1.50 7.39
CA TYR A 139 -24.38 -1.63 6.06
C TYR A 139 -25.82 -2.17 6.13
N ASN A 140 -26.07 -3.12 7.04
CA ASN A 140 -27.39 -3.72 7.22
C ASN A 140 -28.37 -2.77 7.95
N LYS A 141 -27.87 -1.84 8.79
CA LYS A 141 -28.71 -0.86 9.50
C LYS A 141 -29.40 0.16 8.58
N GLY A 142 -28.86 0.41 7.39
CA GLY A 142 -29.49 1.29 6.41
C GLY A 142 -28.52 1.91 5.42
N LYS A 143 -29.00 2.13 4.18
CA LYS A 143 -28.18 2.65 3.06
C LYS A 143 -27.57 4.03 3.32
N ASN A 144 -28.20 4.85 4.15
CA ASN A 144 -27.77 6.23 4.44
C ASN A 144 -26.68 6.31 5.53
N THR A 145 -26.50 5.26 6.34
CA THR A 145 -25.51 5.25 7.42
C THR A 145 -24.10 4.99 6.91
N PHE A 146 -23.95 4.22 5.83
CA PHE A 146 -22.63 3.83 5.33
C PHE A 146 -21.81 5.01 4.76
N PRO A 147 -22.39 5.94 3.95
CA PRO A 147 -21.69 7.15 3.52
C PRO A 147 -21.17 8.01 4.68
N ILE A 148 -21.92 8.08 5.79
CA ILE A 148 -21.50 8.80 7.01
C ILE A 148 -20.24 8.17 7.60
N VAL A 149 -20.17 6.83 7.67
CA VAL A 149 -18.98 6.12 8.16
C VAL A 149 -17.78 6.34 7.24
N ILE A 150 -17.98 6.34 5.93
CA ILE A 150 -16.91 6.69 4.97
C ILE A 150 -16.41 8.11 5.24
N PHE A 151 -17.31 9.08 5.33
CA PHE A 151 -16.97 10.48 5.57
C PHE A 151 -16.21 10.68 6.90
N PHE A 152 -16.70 10.09 7.99
CA PHE A 152 -16.02 10.16 9.29
C PHE A 152 -14.63 9.50 9.25
N SER A 153 -14.50 8.35 8.58
CA SER A 153 -13.20 7.70 8.41
C SER A 153 -12.22 8.51 7.56
N LEU A 154 -12.72 9.28 6.57
CA LEU A 154 -11.91 10.21 5.80
C LEU A 154 -11.40 11.36 6.68
N ILE A 155 -12.27 11.95 7.51
CA ILE A 155 -11.88 12.99 8.46
C ILE A 155 -10.79 12.49 9.39
N LEU A 156 -10.97 11.30 9.99
CA LEU A 156 -9.96 10.72 10.87
C LEU A 156 -8.61 10.52 10.17
N ALA A 157 -8.61 10.02 8.93
CA ALA A 157 -7.39 9.85 8.16
C ALA A 157 -6.72 11.21 7.87
N VAL A 158 -7.49 12.18 7.38
CA VAL A 158 -7.00 13.53 7.08
C VAL A 158 -6.44 14.21 8.33
N CYS A 159 -7.14 14.16 9.46
CA CYS A 159 -6.68 14.70 10.73
C CYS A 159 -5.41 13.99 11.22
N GLY A 160 -5.35 12.66 11.17
CA GLY A 160 -4.17 11.91 11.57
C GLY A 160 -2.93 12.27 10.75
N TRP A 161 -3.08 12.39 9.43
CA TRP A 161 -2.00 12.86 8.55
C TRP A 161 -1.68 14.33 8.75
N ALA A 162 -2.65 15.17 9.11
CA ALA A 162 -2.40 16.57 9.43
C ALA A 162 -1.56 16.70 10.71
N VAL A 163 -1.90 15.96 11.77
CA VAL A 163 -1.10 15.88 13.01
C VAL A 163 0.33 15.48 12.68
N LYS A 164 0.50 14.41 11.90
CA LYS A 164 1.83 13.92 11.52
C LYS A 164 2.62 14.92 10.68
N SER A 165 1.99 15.60 9.73
CA SER A 165 2.70 16.44 8.75
C SER A 165 2.91 17.88 9.20
N TYR A 166 2.07 18.40 10.09
CA TYR A 166 2.11 19.81 10.51
C TYR A 166 2.41 20.02 11.99
N PHE A 167 1.95 19.13 12.87
CA PHE A 167 2.08 19.33 14.32
C PHE A 167 3.32 18.65 14.88
N LEU A 168 3.56 17.38 14.57
CA LEU A 168 4.73 16.65 15.10
C LEU A 168 6.08 17.31 14.72
N PRO A 169 6.30 17.78 13.47
CA PRO A 169 7.54 18.47 13.12
C PRO A 169 7.74 19.76 13.90
N LYS A 170 6.68 20.54 14.14
CA LYS A 170 6.73 21.76 14.97
C LYS A 170 7.14 21.48 16.41
N LEU A 171 6.77 20.31 16.93
CA LEU A 171 7.12 19.87 18.28
C LEU A 171 8.48 19.16 18.34
N GLY A 172 9.22 19.07 17.22
CA GLY A 172 10.49 18.34 17.15
C GLY A 172 10.36 16.84 17.41
N MET A 173 9.15 16.29 17.32
CA MET A 173 8.87 14.88 17.62
C MET A 173 8.93 14.01 16.37
N SER A 174 9.59 12.86 16.47
CA SER A 174 9.54 11.81 15.45
C SER A 174 8.90 10.55 16.03
N LEU A 175 7.90 10.01 15.34
CA LEU A 175 7.24 8.77 15.74
C LEU A 175 7.79 7.59 14.94
N PRO A 176 7.89 6.39 15.55
CA PRO A 176 8.19 5.17 14.82
C PRO A 176 7.14 4.89 13.73
N LEU A 177 7.56 4.28 12.61
CA LEU A 177 6.69 3.98 11.46
C LEU A 177 5.40 3.24 11.85
N ILE A 178 5.52 2.24 12.73
CA ILE A 178 4.36 1.46 13.21
C ILE A 178 3.35 2.33 13.97
N VAL A 179 3.80 3.36 14.68
CA VAL A 179 2.92 4.22 15.49
C VAL A 179 2.13 5.17 14.60
N TYR A 180 2.81 5.89 13.68
CA TYR A 180 2.12 6.88 12.87
C TYR A 180 1.47 6.31 11.60
N ALA A 181 1.94 5.17 11.07
CA ALA A 181 1.38 4.59 9.84
C ALA A 181 0.73 3.23 10.06
N GLY A 182 0.95 2.57 11.20
CA GLY A 182 0.37 1.24 11.49
C GLY A 182 -1.05 1.27 12.05
N GLY A 183 -1.56 2.42 12.47
CA GLY A 183 -2.93 2.57 12.98
C GLY A 183 -3.98 2.51 11.86
N PHE A 184 -5.06 1.76 12.06
CA PHE A 184 -6.13 1.65 11.06
C PHE A 184 -6.77 3.01 10.74
N TRP A 185 -6.89 3.92 11.70
CA TRP A 185 -7.51 5.24 11.51
C TRP A 185 -6.81 6.09 10.43
N MET A 186 -5.54 5.81 10.14
CA MET A 186 -4.77 6.51 9.10
C MET A 186 -5.13 6.07 7.67
N TRP A 187 -5.78 4.92 7.52
CA TRP A 187 -5.92 4.24 6.23
C TRP A 187 -7.26 3.55 5.99
N SER A 188 -8.05 3.30 7.04
CA SER A 188 -9.24 2.46 6.99
C SER A 188 -10.30 2.98 6.04
N VAL A 189 -10.34 4.29 5.78
CA VAL A 189 -11.23 4.90 4.79
C VAL A 189 -11.17 4.18 3.45
N PHE A 190 -9.99 3.78 2.98
CA PHE A 190 -9.84 3.12 1.68
C PHE A 190 -10.40 1.70 1.69
N PHE A 191 -10.20 0.97 2.79
CA PHE A 191 -10.80 -0.35 2.97
C PHE A 191 -12.33 -0.27 3.08
N ILE A 192 -12.84 0.66 3.88
CA ILE A 192 -14.28 0.90 4.08
C ILE A 192 -14.93 1.31 2.75
N PHE A 193 -14.28 2.18 1.98
CA PHE A 193 -14.80 2.62 0.70
C PHE A 193 -14.78 1.51 -0.35
N GLY A 194 -13.69 0.73 -0.40
CA GLY A 194 -13.64 -0.49 -1.21
C GLY A 194 -14.75 -1.48 -0.85
N TYR A 195 -14.97 -1.71 0.44
CA TYR A 195 -16.06 -2.55 0.95
C TYR A 195 -17.43 -2.04 0.47
N TYR A 196 -17.69 -0.74 0.58
CA TYR A 196 -18.93 -0.13 0.08
C TYR A 196 -19.15 -0.39 -1.41
N LEU A 197 -18.11 -0.18 -2.22
CA LEU A 197 -18.16 -0.40 -3.67
C LEU A 197 -18.36 -1.89 -4.01
N GLY A 198 -17.83 -2.80 -3.21
CA GLY A 198 -18.02 -4.24 -3.36
C GLY A 198 -19.43 -4.73 -3.00
N ARG A 199 -20.16 -3.98 -2.16
CA ARG A 199 -21.58 -4.27 -1.82
C ARG A 199 -22.56 -3.82 -2.89
N LYS A 200 -22.16 -2.89 -3.77
CA LYS A 200 -23.01 -2.43 -4.86
C LYS A 200 -23.14 -3.52 -5.93
N LYS A 201 -24.38 -3.80 -6.34
CA LYS A 201 -24.66 -4.69 -7.48
C LYS A 201 -24.01 -4.16 -8.76
N GLU A 202 -24.16 -2.85 -8.98
CA GLU A 202 -23.61 -2.13 -10.11
C GLU A 202 -22.89 -0.85 -9.67
N ARG A 203 -21.84 -0.50 -10.39
CA ARG A 203 -20.99 0.70 -10.19
C ARG A 203 -21.10 1.65 -11.38
N ASN A 204 -22.33 1.81 -11.88
CA ASN A 204 -22.72 2.69 -12.99
C ASN A 204 -22.94 4.14 -12.54
N TYR A 205 -21.90 4.74 -11.95
CA TYR A 205 -21.87 6.17 -11.65
C TYR A 205 -20.96 6.90 -12.64
N SER A 206 -21.27 8.18 -12.90
CA SER A 206 -20.46 9.03 -13.77
C SER A 206 -19.03 9.16 -13.25
N ILE A 207 -18.05 8.94 -14.12
CA ILE A 207 -16.62 9.10 -13.80
C ILE A 207 -16.19 10.58 -13.77
N LYS A 208 -16.91 11.47 -14.47
CA LYS A 208 -16.57 12.89 -14.63
C LYS A 208 -16.28 13.63 -13.31
N PRO A 209 -17.15 13.58 -12.27
CA PRO A 209 -16.87 14.26 -11.02
C PRO A 209 -15.63 13.70 -10.32
N TRP A 210 -15.42 12.38 -10.39
CA TRP A 210 -14.27 11.73 -9.77
C TRP A 210 -12.96 12.07 -10.48
N THR A 211 -12.97 12.18 -11.81
CA THR A 211 -11.82 12.66 -12.59
C THR A 211 -11.48 14.10 -12.22
N LEU A 212 -12.47 15.00 -12.19
CA LEU A 212 -12.25 16.40 -11.81
C LEU A 212 -11.72 16.53 -10.38
N LEU A 213 -12.38 15.89 -9.41
CA LEU A 213 -11.99 15.95 -7.99
C LEU A 213 -10.62 15.32 -7.76
N SER A 214 -10.29 14.22 -8.44
CA SER A 214 -8.95 13.61 -8.35
C SER A 214 -7.88 14.54 -8.90
N SER A 215 -8.12 15.19 -10.04
CA SER A 215 -7.18 16.15 -10.62
C SER A 215 -6.97 17.35 -9.70
N LEU A 216 -8.03 17.93 -9.16
CA LEU A 216 -7.95 19.05 -8.22
C LEU A 216 -7.21 18.65 -6.93
N ALA A 217 -7.54 17.48 -6.36
CA ALA A 217 -6.88 16.98 -5.16
C ALA A 217 -5.40 16.62 -5.42
N PHE A 218 -5.05 16.19 -6.64
CA PHE A 218 -3.67 15.96 -7.05
C PHE A 218 -2.87 17.27 -7.14
N VAL A 219 -3.45 18.32 -7.72
CA VAL A 219 -2.85 19.67 -7.74
C VAL A 219 -2.65 20.17 -6.31
N LEU A 220 -3.64 19.99 -5.42
CA LEU A 220 -3.51 20.31 -4.01
C LEU A 220 -2.38 19.50 -3.35
N CYS A 221 -2.20 18.22 -3.73
CA CYS A 221 -1.14 17.37 -3.21
C CYS A 221 0.26 17.82 -3.63
N PHE A 222 0.39 18.27 -4.87
CA PHE A 222 1.61 18.90 -5.33
C PHE A 222 1.88 20.21 -4.59
N ALA A 223 0.88 21.12 -4.50
CA ALA A 223 1.01 22.38 -3.79
C ALA A 223 1.36 22.21 -2.31
N GLU A 224 0.72 21.25 -1.61
CA GLU A 224 1.01 20.92 -0.21
C GLU A 224 2.45 20.41 -0.05
N SER A 225 2.99 19.67 -1.03
CA SER A 225 4.39 19.22 -1.00
C SER A 225 5.36 20.40 -1.05
N LEU A 226 5.13 21.33 -1.97
CA LEU A 226 5.94 22.55 -2.09
C LEU A 226 5.84 23.44 -0.84
N PHE A 227 4.65 23.51 -0.23
CA PHE A 227 4.44 24.24 1.00
C PHE A 227 5.20 23.62 2.19
N LEU A 228 5.10 22.30 2.37
CA LEU A 228 5.82 21.59 3.43
C LEU A 228 7.35 21.67 3.25
N ASP A 229 7.82 21.64 2.01
CA ASP A 229 9.24 21.83 1.69
C ASP A 229 9.72 23.22 2.11
N LYS A 230 8.96 24.28 1.79
CA LYS A 230 9.26 25.66 2.23
C LYS A 230 9.27 25.82 3.76
N LEU A 231 8.49 25.04 4.50
CA LEU A 231 8.50 25.04 5.96
C LEU A 231 9.71 24.33 6.57
N GLY A 232 10.57 23.72 5.75
CA GLY A 232 11.74 22.98 6.23
C GLY A 232 11.38 21.64 6.88
N TYR A 233 10.15 21.15 6.73
CA TYR A 233 9.71 19.85 7.27
C TYR A 233 10.07 18.66 6.34
N GLY A 234 10.94 18.91 5.36
CA GLY A 234 11.27 18.02 4.24
C GLY A 234 10.31 18.21 3.05
N ILE A 235 10.65 17.62 1.88
CA ILE A 235 10.00 17.87 0.56
C ILE A 235 8.51 17.53 0.50
N GLY A 236 7.89 17.07 1.59
CA GLY A 236 6.46 16.81 1.65
C GLY A 236 5.97 15.70 0.70
N VAL A 237 6.87 14.95 0.05
CA VAL A 237 6.57 13.91 -0.96
C VAL A 237 5.99 12.62 -0.37
N GLY A 238 5.84 12.56 0.95
CA GLY A 238 5.20 11.45 1.65
C GLY A 238 3.67 11.57 1.68
N GLN A 239 3.07 10.73 2.52
CA GLN A 239 1.66 10.80 2.86
C GLN A 239 1.36 12.04 3.71
N LYS A 240 0.23 12.68 3.40
CA LYS A 240 -0.23 13.96 3.95
C LYS A 240 -1.74 14.15 3.67
N PRO A 241 -2.41 15.13 4.29
CA PRO A 241 -3.85 15.37 4.11
C PRO A 241 -4.33 15.36 2.66
N SER A 242 -3.70 16.14 1.78
CA SER A 242 -4.09 16.20 0.36
C SER A 242 -3.90 14.86 -0.38
N ALA A 243 -2.90 14.06 -0.01
CA ALA A 243 -2.67 12.74 -0.59
C ALA A 243 -3.80 11.77 -0.22
N MET A 244 -4.39 11.92 0.98
CA MET A 244 -5.59 11.17 1.37
C MET A 244 -6.79 11.55 0.53
N LEU A 245 -7.00 12.85 0.32
CA LEU A 245 -8.09 13.38 -0.53
C LEU A 245 -7.93 12.92 -1.98
N PHE A 246 -6.72 13.02 -2.53
CA PHE A 246 -6.41 12.53 -3.87
C PHE A 246 -6.77 11.05 -4.01
N SER A 247 -6.26 10.23 -3.09
CA SER A 247 -6.51 8.78 -3.12
C SER A 247 -8.00 8.45 -2.93
N PHE A 248 -8.70 9.20 -2.08
CA PHE A 248 -10.13 9.05 -1.82
C PHE A 248 -10.96 9.32 -3.08
N CYS A 249 -10.64 10.38 -3.83
CA CYS A 249 -11.32 10.71 -5.09
C CYS A 249 -10.93 9.77 -6.23
N PHE A 250 -9.69 9.26 -6.23
CA PHE A 250 -9.16 8.43 -7.31
C PHE A 250 -9.70 7.00 -7.26
N ILE A 251 -10.01 6.46 -6.08
CA ILE A 251 -10.54 5.10 -5.92
C ILE A 251 -11.87 4.90 -6.68
N PRO A 252 -12.91 5.76 -6.53
CA PRO A 252 -14.13 5.66 -7.32
C PRO A 252 -13.89 5.73 -8.82
N PHE A 253 -12.97 6.57 -9.29
CA PHE A 253 -12.58 6.57 -10.70
C PHE A 253 -12.11 5.17 -11.13
N LEU A 254 -11.14 4.59 -10.41
CA LEU A 254 -10.61 3.24 -10.71
C LEU A 254 -11.65 2.11 -10.56
N PHE A 255 -12.63 2.24 -9.67
CA PHE A 255 -13.60 1.17 -9.38
C PHE A 255 -14.91 1.28 -10.17
N SER A 256 -15.03 2.29 -11.04
CA SER A 256 -16.17 2.45 -11.93
C SER A 256 -16.29 1.31 -12.93
N GLU A 257 -17.52 0.97 -13.33
CA GLU A 257 -17.75 -0.01 -14.40
C GLU A 257 -17.25 0.49 -15.76
N GLU A 258 -17.32 1.79 -16.02
CA GLU A 258 -16.82 2.39 -17.26
C GLU A 258 -15.31 2.15 -17.45
N VAL A 259 -14.49 2.40 -16.42
CA VAL A 259 -13.04 2.16 -16.49
C VAL A 259 -12.72 0.67 -16.58
N LYS A 260 -13.46 -0.18 -15.85
CA LYS A 260 -13.30 -1.63 -15.97
C LYS A 260 -13.65 -2.13 -17.37
N ASN A 261 -14.76 -1.69 -17.95
CA ASN A 261 -15.18 -2.07 -19.30
C ASN A 261 -14.21 -1.56 -20.36
N ALA A 262 -13.64 -0.35 -20.17
CA ALA A 262 -12.58 0.15 -21.01
C ALA A 262 -11.33 -0.74 -20.92
N PHE A 263 -10.97 -1.20 -19.72
CA PHE A 263 -9.88 -2.15 -19.53
C PHE A 263 -10.16 -3.51 -20.19
N ASP A 264 -11.38 -4.05 -20.07
CA ASP A 264 -11.74 -5.35 -20.64
C ASP A 264 -11.69 -5.36 -22.18
N LYS A 265 -11.80 -4.18 -22.82
CA LYS A 265 -11.59 -4.01 -24.27
C LYS A 265 -10.10 -4.01 -24.66
N LEU A 266 -9.19 -3.80 -23.72
CA LEU A 266 -7.75 -3.80 -23.97
C LEU A 266 -7.19 -5.21 -23.79
N ASN A 267 -6.69 -5.80 -24.88
CA ASN A 267 -6.00 -7.08 -24.82
C ASN A 267 -4.56 -6.95 -25.34
N CYS A 268 -3.64 -6.50 -24.47
CA CYS A 268 -2.23 -6.40 -24.80
C CYS A 268 -1.36 -7.19 -23.79
N LYS A 269 -0.20 -7.67 -24.26
CA LYS A 269 0.75 -8.45 -23.45
C LYS A 269 1.16 -7.72 -22.16
N GLY A 270 1.25 -6.39 -22.21
CA GLY A 270 1.57 -5.56 -21.04
C GLY A 270 0.53 -5.65 -19.92
N ILE A 271 -0.75 -5.65 -20.26
CA ILE A 271 -1.84 -5.82 -19.29
C ILE A 271 -1.80 -7.21 -18.66
N VAL A 272 -1.66 -8.25 -19.47
CA VAL A 272 -1.55 -9.64 -18.98
C VAL A 272 -0.36 -9.78 -18.03
N PHE A 273 0.78 -9.17 -18.39
CA PHE A 273 1.96 -9.14 -17.53
C PHE A 273 1.69 -8.41 -16.21
N LEU A 274 1.11 -7.23 -16.24
CA LEU A 274 0.78 -6.45 -15.03
C LEU A 274 -0.23 -7.17 -14.14
N SER A 275 -1.23 -7.87 -14.70
CA SER A 275 -2.12 -8.74 -13.93
C SER A 275 -1.38 -9.93 -13.30
N SER A 276 -0.39 -10.50 -13.99
CA SER A 276 0.50 -11.51 -13.41
C SER A 276 1.31 -10.93 -12.26
N VAL A 277 1.89 -9.74 -12.41
CA VAL A 277 2.57 -9.02 -11.32
C VAL A 277 1.64 -8.81 -10.12
N GLY A 278 0.37 -8.46 -10.37
CA GLY A 278 -0.67 -8.35 -9.37
C GLY A 278 -0.92 -9.62 -8.57
N PHE A 279 -0.75 -10.80 -9.17
CA PHE A 279 -0.80 -12.07 -8.45
C PHE A 279 0.30 -12.18 -7.38
N TYR A 280 1.52 -11.78 -7.75
CA TYR A 280 2.69 -11.86 -6.90
C TYR A 280 2.85 -10.65 -5.98
N SER A 281 1.94 -9.68 -6.03
CA SER A 281 2.12 -8.35 -5.41
C SER A 281 2.42 -8.42 -3.92
N PHE A 282 1.77 -9.34 -3.19
CA PHE A 282 2.00 -9.51 -1.75
C PHE A 282 3.40 -10.06 -1.45
N GLY A 283 3.84 -11.09 -2.18
CA GLY A 283 5.20 -11.61 -2.04
C GLY A 283 6.25 -10.57 -2.42
N ILE A 284 6.04 -9.81 -3.51
CA ILE A 284 6.96 -8.74 -3.95
C ILE A 284 7.07 -7.68 -2.85
N TYR A 285 5.93 -7.29 -2.27
CA TYR A 285 5.88 -6.37 -1.15
C TYR A 285 6.71 -6.86 0.05
N LEU A 286 6.70 -8.16 0.35
CA LEU A 286 7.49 -8.69 1.47
C LEU A 286 9.00 -8.63 1.21
N ILE A 287 9.44 -8.90 -0.02
CA ILE A 287 10.86 -9.13 -0.31
C ILE A 287 11.61 -7.95 -0.92
N HIS A 288 10.92 -6.99 -1.57
CA HIS A 288 11.60 -5.95 -2.36
C HIS A 288 12.57 -5.08 -1.53
N CYS A 289 12.29 -4.86 -0.24
CA CYS A 289 13.20 -4.13 0.65
C CYS A 289 14.51 -4.88 0.91
N TYR A 290 14.53 -6.22 0.88
CA TYR A 290 15.76 -7.00 0.94
C TYR A 290 16.61 -6.79 -0.30
N VAL A 291 15.99 -6.79 -1.48
CA VAL A 291 16.69 -6.53 -2.74
C VAL A 291 17.24 -5.11 -2.76
N LEU A 292 16.46 -4.13 -2.30
CA LEU A 292 16.94 -2.75 -2.12
C LEU A 292 18.13 -2.65 -1.16
N LEU A 293 18.09 -3.37 -0.03
CA LEU A 293 19.19 -3.39 0.94
C LEU A 293 20.46 -4.01 0.33
N ALA A 294 20.32 -5.17 -0.34
CA ALA A 294 21.43 -5.83 -1.02
C ALA A 294 22.05 -4.91 -2.09
N TYR A 295 21.22 -4.23 -2.89
CA TYR A 295 21.68 -3.25 -3.86
C TYR A 295 22.46 -2.11 -3.20
N ARG A 296 21.96 -1.52 -2.11
CA ARG A 296 22.66 -0.43 -1.39
C ARG A 296 24.05 -0.88 -0.93
N ILE A 297 24.18 -2.10 -0.42
CA ILE A 297 25.46 -2.65 0.05
C ILE A 297 26.41 -2.90 -1.14
N ALA A 298 25.90 -3.48 -2.23
CA ALA A 298 26.70 -3.80 -3.41
C ALA A 298 27.19 -2.53 -4.14
N VAL A 299 26.31 -1.56 -4.38
CA VAL A 299 26.65 -0.32 -5.12
C VAL A 299 27.61 0.56 -4.33
N LYS A 300 27.43 0.68 -3.01
CA LYS A 300 28.38 1.41 -2.16
C LYS A 300 29.81 0.85 -2.23
N LYS A 301 29.96 -0.44 -2.57
CA LYS A 301 31.25 -1.13 -2.68
C LYS A 301 31.81 -1.20 -4.10
N MET A 302 30.97 -1.29 -5.15
CA MET A 302 31.43 -1.65 -6.50
C MET A 302 31.36 -0.53 -7.54
N LEU A 303 30.54 0.51 -7.36
CA LEU A 303 30.23 1.43 -8.46
C LEU A 303 30.33 2.89 -7.99
N HIS A 304 31.50 3.50 -8.21
CA HIS A 304 31.67 4.96 -8.25
C HIS A 304 31.05 5.56 -9.54
N ILE A 305 29.99 4.97 -10.09
CA ILE A 305 29.35 5.44 -11.31
C ILE A 305 28.29 6.48 -10.93
N SER A 306 28.61 7.74 -11.20
CA SER A 306 27.68 8.86 -11.17
C SER A 306 26.70 8.76 -12.34
N LEU A 307 25.59 8.03 -12.14
CA LEU A 307 24.45 8.08 -13.06
C LEU A 307 23.57 9.28 -12.72
N ASN A 308 22.87 9.83 -13.72
CA ASN A 308 21.77 10.79 -13.48
C ASN A 308 20.73 10.15 -12.53
N GLY A 309 20.27 10.90 -11.53
CA GLY A 309 19.32 10.43 -10.52
C GLY A 309 18.05 9.77 -11.09
N TYR A 310 17.53 10.23 -12.24
CA TYR A 310 16.38 9.58 -12.90
C TYR A 310 16.72 8.23 -13.51
N LEU A 311 17.86 8.14 -14.19
CA LEU A 311 18.31 6.89 -14.79
C LEU A 311 18.64 5.88 -13.69
N GLN A 312 19.32 6.32 -12.63
CA GLN A 312 19.57 5.51 -11.46
C GLN A 312 18.27 5.04 -10.80
N TRP A 313 17.26 5.90 -10.68
CA TRP A 313 15.96 5.55 -10.12
C TRP A 313 15.21 4.52 -10.97
N ALA A 314 15.18 4.71 -12.28
CA ALA A 314 14.58 3.78 -13.23
C ALA A 314 15.29 2.42 -13.19
N CYS A 315 16.62 2.40 -13.33
CA CYS A 315 17.42 1.17 -13.29
C CYS A 315 17.25 0.43 -11.97
N LEU A 316 17.33 1.13 -10.83
CA LEU A 316 17.15 0.52 -9.51
C LEU A 316 15.75 -0.09 -9.37
N THR A 317 14.71 0.65 -9.77
CA THR A 317 13.33 0.16 -9.73
C THR A 317 13.21 -1.11 -10.57
N SER A 318 13.71 -1.10 -11.80
CA SER A 318 13.67 -2.25 -12.70
C SER A 318 14.41 -3.45 -12.14
N ILE A 319 15.62 -3.27 -11.60
CA ILE A 319 16.41 -4.35 -11.00
C ILE A 319 15.66 -4.96 -9.81
N VAL A 320 15.19 -4.12 -8.88
CA VAL A 320 14.47 -4.58 -7.67
C VAL A 320 13.20 -5.32 -8.06
N PHE A 321 12.45 -4.80 -9.02
CA PHE A 321 11.25 -5.42 -9.55
C PHE A 321 11.54 -6.77 -10.20
N MET A 322 12.49 -6.82 -11.14
CA MET A 322 12.83 -8.04 -11.88
C MET A 322 13.34 -9.15 -10.96
N ILE A 323 14.24 -8.84 -10.03
CA ILE A 323 14.76 -9.82 -9.06
C ILE A 323 13.64 -10.32 -8.17
N SER A 324 12.80 -9.43 -7.62
CA SER A 324 11.70 -9.81 -6.73
C SER A 324 10.69 -10.70 -7.46
N TYR A 325 10.30 -10.33 -8.68
CA TYR A 325 9.35 -11.09 -9.48
C TYR A 325 9.92 -12.45 -9.90
N ALA A 326 11.15 -12.50 -10.42
CA ALA A 326 11.82 -13.73 -10.84
C ALA A 326 12.01 -14.70 -9.68
N PHE A 327 12.43 -14.19 -8.51
CA PHE A 327 12.56 -15.00 -7.30
C PHE A 327 11.23 -15.65 -6.92
N LEU A 328 10.13 -14.90 -6.87
CA LEU A 328 8.82 -15.44 -6.51
C LEU A 328 8.26 -16.40 -7.55
N TRP A 329 8.46 -16.11 -8.83
CA TRP A 329 8.09 -16.99 -9.91
C TRP A 329 8.84 -18.33 -9.82
N GLY A 330 10.15 -18.30 -9.61
CA GLY A 330 10.99 -19.48 -9.42
C GLY A 330 10.60 -20.27 -8.17
N MET A 331 10.45 -19.59 -7.02
CA MET A 331 10.03 -20.21 -5.76
C MET A 331 8.66 -20.89 -5.88
N LYS A 332 7.70 -20.26 -6.56
CA LYS A 332 6.38 -20.87 -6.80
C LYS A 332 6.48 -22.12 -7.68
N LYS A 333 7.34 -22.10 -8.70
CA LYS A 333 7.54 -23.23 -9.61
C LYS A 333 8.23 -24.41 -8.92
N LEU A 334 9.23 -24.15 -8.09
CA LEU A 334 10.02 -25.17 -7.40
C LEU A 334 9.36 -25.67 -6.10
N PHE A 335 8.79 -24.75 -5.31
CA PHE A 335 8.26 -25.00 -3.97
C PHE A 335 6.87 -24.36 -3.77
N PRO A 336 5.82 -24.83 -4.48
CA PRO A 336 4.51 -24.19 -4.51
C PRO A 336 3.81 -24.14 -3.14
N ARG A 337 3.96 -25.20 -2.32
CA ARG A 337 3.37 -25.24 -0.96
C ARG A 337 4.05 -24.25 -0.02
N LEU A 338 5.39 -24.22 -0.02
CA LEU A 338 6.17 -23.32 0.81
C LEU A 338 5.93 -21.86 0.44
N THR A 339 5.95 -21.54 -0.85
CA THR A 339 5.70 -20.18 -1.36
C THR A 339 4.34 -19.65 -0.94
N ARG A 340 3.30 -20.49 -0.97
CA ARG A 340 1.96 -20.11 -0.50
C ARG A 340 1.91 -19.79 0.98
N VAL A 341 2.63 -20.54 1.80
CA VAL A 341 2.61 -20.41 3.27
C VAL A 341 3.53 -19.29 3.77
N CYS A 342 4.74 -19.20 3.21
CA CYS A 342 5.79 -18.29 3.66
C CYS A 342 5.83 -16.96 2.92
N LEU A 343 5.27 -16.87 1.71
CA LEU A 343 5.31 -15.67 0.88
C LEU A 343 3.91 -15.21 0.43
N GLY A 344 2.86 -15.96 0.77
CA GLY A 344 1.46 -15.62 0.53
C GLY A 344 1.06 -15.57 -0.95
N VAL A 345 1.78 -16.32 -1.81
CA VAL A 345 1.62 -16.37 -3.28
C VAL A 345 1.17 -17.74 -3.76
#